data_AF-A0A951RRV9-F1
#
_entry.id   AF-A0A951RRV9-F1
#
_cell.length_a   1.000
_cell.length_b   1.000
_cell.length_c   1.000
_cell.angle_alpha   90.00
_cell.angle_beta   90.00
_cell.angle_gamma   90.00
#
_symmetry.space_group_name_H-M   'P 1'
#
loop_
_entity.id
_entity.type
_entity.pdbx_description
1 polymer ?
#
loop_
_entity_poly.entity_id
_entity_poly.type
_entity_poly.pdbx_seq_one_letter_code
_entity_poly.pdbx_strand_id
1 'polypeptide(L)'
;MSYMITAECVNCGACEQECPVQAISAAADQYVIDDVLCVECKGYFAEARCKWACPVNACVPERESYLVRAVSLANKGARPVIYKGGPKVAGRVLQPHQLEKVNP
;
A
#
# COMPACT_ATOMS: atom_id res chain seq x y z
N MET A 1 -0.34 7.79 -5.88
CA MET A 1 -0.81 6.49 -5.34
C MET A 1 0.46 5.71 -5.07
N SER A 2 0.64 5.02 -3.95
CA SER A 2 1.91 4.34 -3.69
C SER A 2 1.79 2.82 -3.83
N TYR A 3 2.95 2.17 -3.82
CA TYR A 3 3.05 0.74 -3.55
C TYR A 3 3.18 0.52 -2.04
N MET A 4 2.74 -0.65 -1.58
CA MET A 4 2.91 -1.12 -0.21
C MET A 4 3.53 -2.53 -0.20
N ILE A 5 4.24 -2.86 0.86
CA ILE A 5 4.77 -4.21 1.10
C ILE A 5 3.83 -4.95 2.06
N THR A 6 3.32 -6.10 1.63
CA THR A 6 2.45 -6.95 2.44
C THR A 6 3.25 -7.71 3.51
N ALA A 7 2.52 -8.33 4.45
CA ALA A 7 3.10 -9.20 5.48
C ALA A 7 3.71 -10.51 4.92
N GLU A 8 3.63 -10.74 3.60
CA GLU A 8 4.29 -11.86 2.93
C GLU A 8 5.79 -11.59 2.70
N CYS A 9 6.29 -10.40 3.08
CA CYS A 9 7.70 -10.06 3.01
C CYS A 9 8.57 -11.04 3.81
N VAL A 10 9.58 -11.60 3.16
CA VAL A 10 10.57 -12.50 3.78
C VAL A 10 11.88 -11.79 4.16
N ASN A 11 11.85 -10.46 4.25
CA ASN A 11 12.99 -9.61 4.65
C ASN A 11 14.30 -9.88 3.86
N CYS A 12 14.21 -10.14 2.55
CA CYS A 12 15.36 -10.51 1.72
C CYS A 12 16.23 -9.34 1.23
N GLY A 13 15.77 -8.09 1.34
CA GLY A 13 16.52 -6.88 0.97
C GLY A 13 16.63 -6.56 -0.53
N ALA A 14 16.19 -7.44 -1.41
CA ALA A 14 16.33 -7.23 -2.86
C ALA A 14 15.64 -5.95 -3.38
N CYS A 15 14.50 -5.57 -2.79
CA CYS A 15 13.75 -4.40 -3.25
C CYS A 15 14.37 -3.06 -2.86
N GLU A 16 15.18 -3.00 -1.79
CA GLU A 16 15.75 -1.74 -1.29
C GLU A 16 16.71 -1.11 -2.31
N GLN A 17 17.60 -1.92 -2.87
CA GLN A 17 18.63 -1.50 -3.82
C GLN A 17 18.07 -1.11 -5.20
N GLU A 18 16.87 -1.60 -5.51
CA GLU A 18 16.19 -1.38 -6.78
C GLU A 18 15.34 -0.11 -6.80
N CYS A 19 15.15 0.55 -5.64
CA CYS A 19 14.34 1.75 -5.55
C CYS A 19 15.13 3.00 -5.98
N PRO A 20 14.78 3.68 -7.09
CA PRO A 20 15.56 4.81 -7.61
C PRO A 20 15.52 6.05 -6.72
N VAL A 21 14.53 6.15 -5.84
CA VAL A 21 14.30 7.27 -4.92
C VAL A 21 14.50 6.88 -3.46
N GLN A 22 15.03 5.68 -3.20
CA GLN A 22 15.30 5.15 -1.86
C GLN A 22 14.08 5.25 -0.91
N ALA A 23 12.88 5.03 -1.43
CA ALA A 23 11.63 5.06 -0.66
C ALA A 23 11.42 3.81 0.20
N ILE A 24 12.29 2.80 0.11
CA ILE A 24 12.14 1.52 0.81
C ILE A 24 13.16 1.46 1.94
N SER A 25 12.71 1.08 3.13
CA SER A 25 13.56 0.97 4.33
C SER A 25 13.25 -0.30 5.12
N ALA A 26 14.25 -0.83 5.81
CA ALA A 26 14.09 -1.97 6.71
C ALA A 26 13.37 -1.55 8.00
N ALA A 27 12.34 -2.31 8.40
CA ALA A 27 11.70 -2.23 9.71
C ALA A 27 11.93 -3.53 10.50
N ALA A 28 11.19 -3.75 11.60
CA ALA A 28 11.42 -4.86 12.52
C ALA A 28 11.40 -6.24 11.82
N ASP A 29 10.29 -6.58 11.14
CA ASP A 29 10.08 -7.92 10.55
C ASP A 29 9.81 -7.88 9.04
N GLN A 30 9.83 -6.69 8.43
CA GLN A 30 9.55 -6.51 7.00
C GLN A 30 10.17 -5.22 6.49
N TYR A 31 10.26 -5.10 5.16
CA TYR A 31 10.52 -3.82 4.51
C TYR A 31 9.23 -2.98 4.47
N VAL A 32 9.40 -1.66 4.52
CA VAL A 32 8.32 -0.69 4.46
C VAL A 32 8.63 0.33 3.37
N ILE A 33 7.58 0.74 2.64
CA ILE A 33 7.67 1.78 1.61
C ILE A 33 7.12 3.07 2.20
N ASP A 34 7.93 4.12 2.12
CA ASP A 34 7.50 5.50 2.40
C ASP A 34 6.63 5.99 1.24
N ASP A 35 5.38 6.28 1.55
CA ASP A 35 4.35 6.70 0.62
C ASP A 35 4.43 8.19 0.21
N VAL A 36 5.29 8.97 0.87
CA VAL A 36 5.65 10.33 0.51
C VAL A 36 6.76 10.32 -0.54
N LEU A 37 7.72 9.40 -0.40
CA LEU A 37 8.85 9.27 -1.33
C LEU A 37 8.53 8.40 -2.56
N CYS A 38 7.61 7.45 -2.45
CA CYS A 38 7.30 6.53 -3.54
C CYS A 38 6.71 7.24 -4.77
N VAL A 39 7.47 7.28 -5.86
CA VAL A 39 7.05 7.86 -7.16
C VAL A 39 6.49 6.83 -8.16
N GLU A 40 6.14 5.63 -7.71
CA GLU A 40 5.68 4.53 -8.58
C GLU A 40 6.69 4.16 -9.69
N CYS A 41 7.99 4.44 -9.48
CA CYS A 41 9.05 4.35 -10.49
C CYS A 41 8.82 5.21 -11.76
N LYS A 42 7.84 6.11 -11.77
CA LYS A 42 7.54 7.00 -12.90
C LYS A 42 8.74 7.90 -13.19
N GLY A 43 9.11 7.98 -14.46
CA GLY A 43 10.28 8.75 -14.90
C GLY A 43 11.61 8.01 -14.79
N TYR A 44 11.65 6.82 -14.17
CA TYR A 44 12.85 5.99 -14.07
C TYR A 44 12.69 4.68 -14.85
N PHE A 45 11.57 3.98 -14.64
CA PHE A 45 11.29 2.69 -15.25
C PHE A 45 9.84 2.60 -15.75
N ALA A 46 9.59 1.70 -16.71
CA ALA A 46 8.24 1.42 -17.20
C ALA A 46 7.38 0.65 -16.18
N GLU A 47 8.03 -0.09 -15.28
CA GLU A 47 7.39 -0.94 -14.28
C GLU A 47 8.06 -0.82 -12.91
N ALA A 48 7.28 -1.01 -11.83
CA ALA A 48 7.79 -0.96 -10.47
C ALA A 48 8.87 -2.01 -10.20
N ARG A 49 10.09 -1.55 -9.89
CA ARG A 49 11.23 -2.46 -9.64
C ARG A 49 11.10 -3.24 -8.35
N CYS A 50 10.48 -2.68 -7.31
CA CYS A 50 10.17 -3.41 -6.07
C CYS A 50 9.35 -4.69 -6.35
N LYS A 51 8.43 -4.65 -7.33
CA LYS A 51 7.57 -5.77 -7.70
C LYS A 51 8.37 -6.83 -8.46
N TRP A 52 9.22 -6.39 -9.38
CA TRP A 52 10.04 -7.28 -10.18
C TRP A 52 11.13 -7.98 -9.36
N ALA A 53 11.73 -7.29 -8.40
CA ALA A 53 12.78 -7.82 -7.55
C ALA A 53 12.26 -8.71 -6.39
N CYS A 54 10.96 -8.69 -6.09
CA CYS A 54 10.42 -9.40 -4.95
C CYS A 54 10.18 -10.89 -5.28
N PRO A 55 10.85 -11.85 -4.60
CA PRO A 55 10.70 -13.28 -4.90
C PRO A 55 9.32 -13.84 -4.51
N VAL A 56 8.63 -13.16 -3.59
CA VAL A 56 7.33 -13.57 -3.02
C VAL A 56 6.19 -12.64 -3.45
N ASN A 57 6.43 -11.72 -4.39
CA ASN A 57 5.44 -10.76 -4.88
C ASN A 57 4.75 -9.91 -3.80
N ALA A 58 5.44 -9.63 -2.68
CA ALA A 58 4.89 -8.83 -1.58
C ALA A 58 4.72 -7.33 -1.88
N CYS A 59 5.35 -6.77 -2.94
CA CYS A 59 5.15 -5.37 -3.35
C CYS A 59 3.88 -5.24 -4.20
N VAL A 60 2.80 -4.69 -3.64
CA VAL A 60 1.49 -4.54 -4.30
C VAL A 60 1.09 -3.06 -4.40
N PRO A 61 0.39 -2.64 -5.47
CA PRO A 61 -0.15 -1.29 -5.53
C PRO A 61 -1.26 -1.13 -4.49
N GLU A 62 -1.28 0.00 -3.78
CA GLU A 62 -2.23 0.27 -2.70
C GLU A 62 -3.70 0.12 -3.17
N ARG A 63 -3.99 0.50 -4.43
CA ARG A 63 -5.32 0.34 -5.04
C ARG A 63 -5.78 -1.12 -5.06
N GLU A 64 -4.90 -2.07 -5.35
CA GLU A 64 -5.28 -3.49 -5.42
C GLU A 64 -5.66 -4.02 -4.04
N SER A 65 -4.91 -3.61 -3.00
CA SER A 65 -5.23 -3.97 -1.61
C SER A 65 -6.60 -3.44 -1.17
N TYR A 66 -6.98 -2.26 -1.66
CA TYR A 66 -8.29 -1.67 -1.41
C TYR A 66 -9.39 -2.45 -2.13
N LEU A 67 -9.20 -2.83 -3.39
CA LEU A 67 -10.19 -3.57 -4.19
C LEU A 67 -10.47 -4.96 -3.60
N VAL A 68 -9.45 -5.71 -3.20
CA VAL A 68 -9.63 -7.03 -2.57
C VAL A 68 -10.42 -6.94 -1.26
N ARG A 69 -10.12 -5.93 -0.44
CA ARG A 69 -10.88 -5.65 0.80
C ARG A 69 -12.31 -5.20 0.51
N ALA A 70 -12.51 -4.33 -0.48
CA ALA A 70 -13.83 -3.85 -0.88
C ALA A 70 -14.72 -4.97 -1.43
N VAL A 71 -14.18 -5.88 -2.25
CA VAL A 71 -14.89 -7.07 -2.74
C VAL A 71 -15.26 -7.99 -1.59
N SER A 72 -14.34 -8.21 -0.65
CA SER A 72 -14.59 -9.01 0.55
C SER A 72 -15.70 -8.43 1.44
N LEU A 73 -15.81 -7.10 1.51
CA LEU A 73 -16.88 -6.40 2.23
C LEU A 73 -18.21 -6.43 1.46
N ALA A 74 -18.18 -6.26 0.14
CA ALA A 74 -19.36 -6.38 -0.72
C ALA A 74 -19.99 -7.78 -0.63
N ASN A 75 -19.17 -8.84 -0.60
CA ASN A 75 -19.63 -10.23 -0.42
C ASN A 75 -20.31 -10.46 0.93
N LYS A 76 -20.01 -9.63 1.94
CA LYS A 76 -20.66 -9.66 3.26
C LYS A 76 -21.92 -8.78 3.33
N GLY A 77 -22.38 -8.26 2.19
CA GLY A 77 -23.57 -7.39 2.09
C GLY A 77 -23.32 -5.95 2.53
N ALA A 78 -22.06 -5.53 2.71
CA ALA A 78 -21.75 -4.13 2.98
C ALA A 78 -21.96 -3.29 1.71
N ARG A 79 -22.67 -2.17 1.82
CA ARG A 79 -22.81 -1.20 0.72
C ARG A 79 -21.42 -0.72 0.28
N PRO A 80 -21.17 -0.52 -1.02
CA PRO A 80 -19.87 -0.09 -1.51
C PRO A 80 -19.51 1.27 -0.90
N VAL A 81 -18.43 1.30 -0.12
CA VAL A 81 -17.87 2.55 0.40
C VAL A 81 -17.08 3.19 -0.73
N ILE A 82 -17.55 4.35 -1.22
CA ILE A 82 -16.77 5.16 -2.15
C ILE A 82 -15.63 5.80 -1.35
N TYR A 83 -14.40 5.33 -1.56
CA TYR A 83 -13.21 5.94 -0.97
C TYR A 83 -12.95 7.30 -1.60
N LYS A 84 -13.49 8.34 -0.96
CA LYS A 84 -13.07 9.73 -1.20
C LYS A 84 -11.74 9.90 -0.47
N GLY A 85 -10.62 9.69 -1.16
CA GLY A 85 -9.27 9.70 -0.59
C GLY A 85 -9.10 10.74 0.51
N GLY A 86 -8.83 10.28 1.73
CA GLY A 86 -8.69 11.14 2.90
C GLY A 86 -7.32 11.85 2.91
N PRO A 87 -7.23 13.06 3.48
CA PRO A 87 -5.97 13.79 3.58
C PRO A 87 -5.01 13.06 4.52
N LYS A 88 -3.74 12.97 4.12
CA LYS A 88 -2.69 12.38 4.96
C LYS A 88 -2.50 13.23 6.22
N VAL A 89 -2.81 12.66 7.38
CA VAL A 89 -2.51 13.28 8.68
C VAL A 89 -1.40 12.48 9.33
N ALA A 90 -0.32 13.17 9.68
CA ALA A 90 0.92 12.62 10.23
C ALA A 90 0.68 11.64 11.39
N GLY A 91 1.16 10.41 11.24
CA GLY A 91 1.61 9.58 12.36
C GLY A 91 0.58 8.76 13.14
N ARG A 92 -0.68 8.60 12.71
CA ARG A 92 -1.59 7.58 13.28
C ARG A 92 -2.45 6.93 12.21
N VAL A 93 -2.37 5.60 12.13
CA VAL A 93 -3.41 4.78 11.50
C VAL A 93 -4.69 5.04 12.28
N LEU A 94 -5.57 5.88 11.75
CA LEU A 94 -6.91 6.09 12.31
C LEU A 94 -7.64 4.73 12.29
N GLN A 95 -7.92 4.21 13.48
CA GLN A 95 -8.83 3.11 13.66
C GLN A 95 -10.19 3.49 13.05
N PRO A 96 -10.90 2.55 12.39
CA PRO A 96 -12.13 2.80 11.62
C PRO A 96 -13.37 3.18 12.46
N HIS A 97 -13.20 3.74 13.66
CA HIS A 97 -14.28 3.90 14.65
C HIS A 97 -14.92 5.30 14.72
N GLN A 98 -14.54 6.27 13.89
CA GLN A 98 -15.21 7.58 13.88
C GLN A 98 -15.41 8.05 12.43
N LEU A 99 -16.58 7.85 11.79
CA LEU A 99 -17.88 8.56 11.94
C LEU A 99 -18.17 9.16 10.53
N GLU A 100 -19.36 9.23 9.93
CA GLU A 100 -20.74 9.25 10.44
C GLU A 100 -21.71 8.54 9.48
N LYS A 101 -22.71 7.89 10.06
CA LYS A 101 -23.86 7.37 9.33
C LYS A 101 -24.68 8.54 8.80
N VAL A 102 -24.60 8.84 7.51
CA VAL A 102 -25.67 9.59 6.86
C VAL A 102 -26.82 8.60 6.66
N ASN A 103 -27.77 8.63 7.60
CA ASN A 103 -29.03 7.91 7.51
C ASN A 103 -30.00 8.70 6.59
N PRO A 104 -31.11 8.05 6.17
CA PRO A 104 -31.55 7.85 4.78
C PRO A 104 -31.79 9.09 3.94
#